data_AF-A0AAR2KQJ5-F1
#
_entry.id   AF-A0AAR2KQJ5-F1
#
_cell.length_a   1.000
_cell.length_b   1.000
_cell.length_c   1.000
_cell.angle_alpha   90.00
_cell.angle_beta   90.00
_cell.angle_gamma   90.00
#
_symmetry.space_group_name_H-M   'P 1'
#
loop_
_entity.id
_entity.type
_entity.pdbx_description
1 polymer ?
#
loop_
_entity_poly.entity_id
_entity_poly.type
_entity_poly.pdbx_seq_one_letter_code
_entity_poly.pdbx_strand_id
1 'polypeptide(L)'
;MSTEDIHDFEAVKEAILKKTEINPETYRQRFRKDSVPKELFTQLTGLDERWMRPTGKTKEEIGHTIVLEQLLSMINPELKSWIMDRSPASPQQAVEMAEALKAQPWRQLNC
;
A
#
# COMPACT_ATOMS: atom_id res chain seq x y z
N MET A 1 -16.55 -26.92 35.85
CA MET A 1 -16.31 -27.51 34.52
C MET A 1 -15.45 -28.75 34.74
N SER A 2 -15.96 -29.91 34.37
CA SER A 2 -15.37 -31.23 34.62
C SER A 2 -14.22 -31.49 33.64
N THR A 3 -13.23 -32.29 34.06
CA THR A 3 -12.12 -32.74 33.20
C THR A 3 -12.57 -33.62 32.04
N GLU A 4 -13.77 -34.20 32.15
CA GLU A 4 -14.42 -35.01 31.10
C GLU A 4 -14.85 -34.16 29.89
N ASP A 5 -15.35 -32.94 30.12
CA ASP A 5 -15.73 -32.01 29.05
C ASP A 5 -14.51 -31.49 28.26
N ILE A 6 -13.36 -31.40 28.94
CA ILE A 6 -12.08 -30.96 28.35
C ILE A 6 -11.54 -32.03 27.40
N HIS A 7 -11.69 -33.30 27.75
CA HIS A 7 -11.22 -34.42 26.93
C HIS A 7 -12.04 -34.57 25.63
N ASP A 8 -13.34 -34.31 25.70
CA ASP A 8 -14.22 -34.37 24.52
C ASP A 8 -13.92 -33.23 23.53
N PHE A 9 -13.63 -32.04 24.04
CA PHE A 9 -13.21 -30.92 23.20
C PHE A 9 -11.89 -31.19 22.47
N GLU A 10 -10.90 -31.78 23.15
CA GLU A 10 -9.61 -32.10 22.53
C GLU A 10 -9.75 -33.18 21.45
N ALA A 11 -10.62 -34.19 21.68
CA ALA A 11 -10.93 -35.21 20.68
C ALA A 11 -11.60 -34.62 19.43
N VAL A 12 -12.54 -33.69 19.60
CA VAL A 12 -13.20 -32.99 18.49
C VAL A 12 -12.20 -32.14 17.72
N LYS A 13 -11.33 -31.40 18.42
CA LYS A 13 -10.28 -30.57 17.81
C LYS A 13 -9.30 -31.42 16.99
N GLU A 14 -8.84 -32.56 17.54
CA GLU A 14 -7.96 -33.51 16.84
C GLU A 14 -8.64 -34.11 15.60
N ALA A 15 -9.92 -34.49 15.71
CA ALA A 15 -10.69 -35.01 14.58
C ALA A 15 -10.87 -33.97 13.46
N ILE A 16 -11.11 -32.70 13.82
CA ILE A 16 -11.21 -31.59 12.85
C ILE A 16 -9.86 -31.32 12.19
N LEU A 17 -8.77 -31.23 12.96
CA LEU A 17 -7.42 -31.00 12.43
C LEU A 17 -6.99 -32.11 11.48
N LYS A 18 -7.26 -33.37 11.84
CA LYS A 18 -6.99 -34.54 10.99
C LYS A 18 -7.83 -34.56 9.72
N LYS A 19 -9.12 -34.21 9.81
CA LYS A 19 -10.05 -34.18 8.66
C LYS A 19 -9.77 -33.02 7.70
N THR A 20 -9.25 -31.91 8.20
CA THR A 20 -8.99 -30.70 7.42
C THR A 20 -7.55 -30.60 6.91
N GLU A 21 -6.69 -31.57 7.26
CA GLU A 21 -5.24 -31.56 6.97
C GLU A 21 -4.54 -30.24 7.36
N ILE A 22 -5.09 -29.54 8.36
CA ILE A 22 -4.54 -28.29 8.86
C ILE A 22 -3.40 -28.65 9.83
N ASN A 23 -2.22 -28.85 9.28
CA ASN A 23 -0.99 -29.08 10.04
C ASN A 23 0.03 -27.93 9.78
N PRO A 24 1.10 -27.81 10.58
CA PRO A 24 2.12 -26.79 10.37
C PRO A 24 2.75 -26.79 8.96
N GLU A 25 2.83 -27.96 8.31
CA GLU A 25 3.32 -28.08 6.94
C GLU A 25 2.36 -27.42 5.93
N THR A 26 1.05 -27.54 6.10
CA THR A 26 0.04 -26.86 5.28
C THR A 26 0.18 -25.35 5.38
N TYR A 27 0.44 -24.80 6.57
CA TYR A 27 0.73 -23.37 6.74
C TYR A 27 2.07 -22.96 6.13
N ARG A 28 3.13 -23.77 6.31
CA ARG A 28 4.43 -23.54 5.68
C ARG A 28 4.34 -23.53 4.16
N GLN A 29 3.57 -24.44 3.58
CA GLN A 29 3.34 -24.51 2.15
C GLN A 29 2.52 -23.32 1.65
N ARG A 30 1.47 -22.90 2.35
CA ARG A 30 0.72 -21.68 2.00
C ARG A 30 1.58 -20.43 2.09
N PHE A 31 2.45 -20.34 3.10
CA PHE A 31 3.39 -19.23 3.24
C PHE A 31 4.44 -19.19 2.12
N ARG A 32 4.92 -20.37 1.69
CA ARG A 32 5.90 -20.51 0.59
C ARG A 32 5.29 -20.57 -0.79
N LYS A 33 3.97 -20.68 -0.90
CA LYS A 33 3.28 -20.63 -2.18
C LYS A 33 3.39 -19.19 -2.62
N ASP A 34 4.38 -18.89 -3.46
CA ASP A 34 4.44 -17.65 -4.21
C ASP A 34 3.04 -17.37 -4.71
N SER A 35 2.50 -16.22 -4.31
CA SER A 35 1.07 -15.93 -4.45
C SER A 35 0.64 -16.28 -5.88
N VAL A 36 -0.41 -17.11 -5.98
CA VAL A 36 -0.81 -17.71 -7.26
C VAL A 36 -1.05 -16.56 -8.24
N PRO A 37 -0.71 -16.66 -9.55
CA PRO A 37 -0.87 -15.54 -10.49
C PRO A 37 -2.25 -14.86 -10.43
N LYS A 38 -3.31 -15.62 -10.16
CA LYS A 38 -4.67 -15.11 -9.93
C LYS A 38 -4.82 -14.26 -8.66
N GLU A 39 -4.22 -14.69 -7.56
CA GLU A 39 -4.21 -13.94 -6.29
C GLU A 39 -3.38 -12.66 -6.44
N LEU A 40 -2.19 -12.76 -7.05
CA LEU A 40 -1.36 -11.60 -7.36
C LEU A 40 -2.10 -10.59 -8.24
N PHE A 41 -2.75 -11.04 -9.32
CA PHE A 41 -3.56 -10.18 -10.17
C PHE A 41 -4.64 -9.46 -9.37
N THR A 42 -5.41 -10.20 -8.58
CA THR A 42 -6.49 -9.62 -7.75
C THR A 42 -5.95 -8.60 -6.76
N GLN A 43 -4.80 -8.87 -6.14
CA GLN A 43 -4.14 -7.94 -5.22
C GLN A 43 -3.66 -6.68 -5.95
N LEU A 44 -2.97 -6.83 -7.08
CA LEU A 44 -2.43 -5.71 -7.85
C LEU A 44 -3.55 -4.82 -8.39
N THR A 45 -4.62 -5.41 -8.94
CA THR A 45 -5.80 -4.65 -9.39
C THR A 45 -6.44 -3.87 -8.24
N GLY A 46 -6.61 -4.50 -7.07
CA GLY A 46 -7.17 -3.81 -5.91
C GLY A 46 -6.27 -2.69 -5.35
N LEU A 47 -4.94 -2.83 -5.46
CA LEU A 47 -3.99 -1.79 -5.09
C LEU A 47 -4.04 -0.61 -6.07
N ASP A 48 -4.03 -0.92 -7.38
CA ASP A 48 -4.14 0.06 -8.46
C ASP A 48 -5.40 0.92 -8.33
N GLU A 49 -6.56 0.28 -8.12
CA GLU A 49 -7.83 0.97 -7.92
C GLU A 49 -7.82 1.91 -6.71
N ARG A 50 -7.22 1.48 -5.58
CA ARG A 50 -7.16 2.29 -4.36
C ARG A 50 -6.20 3.46 -4.48
N TRP A 51 -5.09 3.26 -5.17
CA TRP A 51 -4.06 4.26 -5.37
C TRP A 51 -4.50 5.30 -6.41
N MET A 52 -4.79 4.85 -7.64
CA MET A 52 -5.11 5.76 -8.74
C MET A 52 -6.54 6.28 -8.66
N ARG A 53 -7.47 5.55 -8.04
CA ARG A 53 -8.92 5.86 -8.01
C ARG A 53 -9.44 6.25 -9.41
N PRO A 54 -9.32 5.36 -10.41
CA PRO A 54 -9.56 5.70 -11.82
C PRO A 54 -11.04 5.99 -12.13
N THR A 55 -11.97 5.54 -11.29
CA THR A 55 -13.40 5.79 -11.48
C THR A 55 -13.70 7.30 -11.48
N GLY A 56 -14.15 7.82 -12.62
CA GLY A 56 -14.45 9.24 -12.80
C GLY A 56 -13.24 10.13 -13.12
N LYS A 57 -12.03 9.56 -13.26
CA LYS A 57 -10.84 10.29 -13.71
C LYS A 57 -10.62 10.15 -15.21
N THR A 58 -10.08 11.20 -15.83
CA THR A 58 -9.56 11.16 -17.19
C THR A 58 -8.20 10.45 -17.24
N LYS A 59 -7.76 10.09 -18.46
CA LYS A 59 -6.42 9.52 -18.67
C LYS A 59 -5.32 10.47 -18.19
N GLU A 60 -5.51 11.76 -18.41
CA GLU A 60 -4.60 12.83 -18.01
C GLU A 60 -4.49 12.90 -16.48
N GLU A 61 -5.62 12.81 -15.76
CA GLU A 61 -5.65 12.82 -14.29
C GLU A 61 -5.01 11.55 -13.68
N ILE A 62 -5.16 10.41 -14.33
CA ILE A 62 -4.44 9.17 -13.95
C ILE A 62 -2.93 9.37 -14.15
N GLY A 63 -2.53 9.89 -15.33
CA GLY A 63 -1.13 10.20 -15.61
C GLY A 63 -0.52 11.19 -14.62
N HIS A 64 -1.28 12.21 -14.23
CA HIS A 64 -0.88 13.16 -13.18
C HIS A 64 -0.57 12.49 -11.85
N THR A 65 -1.32 11.45 -11.47
CA THR A 65 -1.06 10.71 -10.22
C THR A 65 0.32 10.05 -10.24
N ILE A 66 0.67 9.39 -11.34
CA ILE A 66 1.97 8.71 -11.54
C ILE A 66 3.10 9.74 -11.58
N VAL A 67 2.94 10.81 -12.37
CA VAL A 67 3.98 11.84 -12.51
C VAL A 67 4.22 12.54 -11.18
N LEU A 68 3.18 12.83 -10.40
CA LEU A 68 3.32 13.45 -9.09
C LEU A 68 4.07 12.54 -8.11
N GLU A 69 3.74 11.24 -8.05
CA GLU A 69 4.49 10.29 -7.21
C GLU A 69 5.97 10.28 -7.58
N GLN A 70 6.28 10.16 -8.87
CA GLN A 70 7.66 10.10 -9.34
C GLN A 70 8.41 11.42 -9.10
N LEU A 71 7.75 12.57 -9.31
CA LEU A 71 8.33 13.88 -9.00
C LEU A 71 8.70 13.98 -7.51
N LEU A 72 7.79 13.58 -6.63
CA LEU A 72 7.97 13.64 -5.19
C LEU A 72 9.02 12.64 -4.67
N SER A 73 9.26 11.53 -5.38
CA SER A 73 10.30 10.56 -5.01
C SER A 73 11.71 11.03 -5.36
N MET A 74 11.84 11.94 -6.33
CA MET A 74 13.13 12.44 -6.83
C MET A 74 13.63 13.70 -6.10
N ILE A 75 12.78 14.34 -5.30
CA ILE A 75 13.14 15.57 -4.55
C ILE A 75 13.54 15.26 -3.11
N ASN A 76 14.21 16.21 -2.46
CA ASN A 76 14.59 16.09 -1.06
C ASN A 76 13.37 16.03 -0.12
N PRO A 77 13.50 15.44 1.09
CA PRO A 77 12.38 15.25 2.01
C PRO A 77 11.70 16.54 2.49
N GLU A 78 12.45 17.63 2.68
CA GLU A 78 11.88 18.90 3.14
C GLU A 78 10.95 19.50 2.08
N LEU A 79 11.42 19.56 0.83
CA LEU A 79 10.64 20.05 -0.30
C LEU A 79 9.42 19.15 -0.54
N LYS A 80 9.58 17.83 -0.43
CA LYS A 80 8.47 16.87 -0.53
C LYS A 80 7.39 17.16 0.49
N SER A 81 7.75 17.28 1.77
CA SER A 81 6.80 17.57 2.85
C SER A 81 6.07 18.89 2.56
N TRP A 82 6.83 19.93 2.19
CA TRP A 82 6.27 21.25 1.94
C TRP A 82 5.27 21.29 0.76
N ILE A 83 5.54 20.53 -0.31
CA ILE A 83 4.60 20.39 -1.44
C ILE A 83 3.36 19.59 -1.00
N MET A 84 3.55 18.47 -0.31
CA MET A 84 2.45 17.60 0.13
C MET A 84 1.49 18.31 1.08
N ASP A 85 1.99 19.14 2.00
CA ASP A 85 1.17 19.95 2.91
C ASP A 85 0.21 20.90 2.17
N ARG A 86 0.50 21.22 0.91
CA ARG A 86 -0.30 22.12 0.07
C ARG A 86 -1.21 21.40 -0.93
N SER A 87 -1.14 20.06 -0.98
CA SER A 87 -2.03 19.21 -1.79
C SER A 87 -2.19 19.71 -3.25
N PRO A 88 -1.13 19.65 -4.07
CA PRO A 88 -1.21 20.12 -5.46
C PRO A 88 -2.24 19.32 -6.25
N ALA A 89 -3.05 20.01 -7.04
CA ALA A 89 -4.05 19.43 -7.93
C ALA A 89 -3.43 18.80 -9.20
N SER A 90 -2.19 19.17 -9.53
CA SER A 90 -1.47 18.62 -10.69
C SER A 90 0.05 18.61 -10.47
N PRO A 91 0.79 17.78 -11.23
CA PRO A 91 2.26 17.82 -11.23
C PRO A 91 2.82 19.18 -11.62
N GLN A 92 2.18 19.89 -12.55
CA GLN A 92 2.59 21.22 -12.98
C GLN A 92 2.51 22.20 -11.81
N GLN A 93 1.41 22.16 -11.05
CA GLN A 93 1.27 22.98 -9.85
C GLN A 93 2.33 22.63 -8.80
N ALA A 94 2.67 21.35 -8.63
CA ALA A 94 3.73 20.92 -7.72
C ALA A 94 5.11 21.49 -8.13
N VAL A 95 5.40 21.54 -9.44
CA VAL A 95 6.63 22.15 -9.97
C VAL A 95 6.63 23.66 -9.74
N GLU A 96 5.55 24.36 -10.08
CA GLU A 96 5.41 25.81 -9.85
C GLU A 96 5.62 26.16 -8.37
N MET A 97 5.03 25.38 -7.47
CA MET A 97 5.23 25.51 -6.03
C MET A 97 6.71 25.33 -5.64
N ALA A 98 7.38 24.33 -6.19
CA ALA A 98 8.79 24.05 -5.91
C ALA A 98 9.72 25.16 -6.42
N GLU A 99 9.46 25.69 -7.62
CA GLU A 99 10.22 26.79 -8.21
C GLU A 99 9.99 28.10 -7.45
N ALA A 100 8.74 28.39 -7.08
CA ALA A 100 8.40 29.55 -6.26
C ALA A 100 9.12 29.52 -4.90
N LEU A 101 9.27 28.33 -4.29
CA LEU A 101 10.05 28.18 -3.05
C LEU A 101 11.53 28.49 -3.26
N LYS A 102 12.13 28.02 -4.36
CA LYS A 102 13.55 28.29 -4.70
C LYS A 102 13.81 29.78 -4.98
N ALA A 103 12.83 30.46 -5.56
CA ALA A 103 12.91 31.88 -5.90
C ALA A 103 12.79 32.82 -4.69
N GLN A 104 12.47 32.31 -3.48
CA GLN A 104 12.32 33.16 -2.30
C GLN A 104 13.69 33.55 -1.70
N PRO A 105 14.06 34.85 -1.71
CA PRO A 105 15.41 35.31 -1.37
C PRO A 105 15.77 35.15 0.12
N TRP A 106 14.78 35.02 1.01
CA TRP A 106 15.01 34.95 2.46
C TRP A 106 15.29 33.53 2.99
N ARG A 107 15.04 32.47 2.22
CA ARG A 107 15.42 31.09 2.61
C ARG A 107 16.84 30.71 2.23
N GLN A 108 17.47 31.43 1.30
CA GLN A 108 18.88 31.21 0.92
C GLN A 108 19.88 31.78 1.94
N LEU A 109 19.41 32.55 2.93
CA LEU A 109 20.24 33.23 3.93
C LEU A 109 20.42 32.44 5.24
N ASN A 110 19.81 31.26 5.37
CA ASN A 110 19.87 30.42 6.57
C ASN A 110 20.41 28.99 6.29
N CYS A 111 21.17 28.81 5.21
CA CYS A 111 22.01 27.64 4.97
C CYS A 111 23.48 28.01 5.11
#